data_AF-A0A067PJA5-F1
#
_entry.id   AF-A0A067PJA5-F1
#
_cell.length_a   1.000
_cell.length_b   1.000
_cell.length_c   1.000
_cell.angle_alpha   90.00
_cell.angle_beta   90.00
_cell.angle_gamma   90.00
#
_symmetry.space_group_name_H-M   'P 1'
#
loop_
_entity.id
_entity.type
_entity.pdbx_description
1 polymer ?
#
loop_
_entity_poly.entity_id
_entity_poly.type
_entity_poly.pdbx_seq_one_letter_code
_entity_poly.pdbx_strand_id
1 'polypeptide(L)'
;MLIIHPSSTCDVCLEGYNSVNCVPHAVACGHIFCLRCLQSLTKLSCPLCRVKFEIPEVRRLHLDPAIPLSPRTAVADLAKASPEVRRMQDAITRIVREGASLSDVKTTIDDIHLWLKGQPQDQVRSR
;
A
#
# COMPACT_ATOMS: atom_id res chain seq x y z
N MET A 1 -4.32 -6.01 -0.11
CA MET A 1 -3.73 -4.70 0.14
C MET A 1 -4.15 -3.79 -1.01
N LEU A 2 -4.98 -2.77 -0.76
CA LEU A 2 -5.43 -1.84 -1.81
C LEU A 2 -4.56 -0.59 -1.75
N ILE A 3 -3.75 -0.38 -2.78
CA ILE A 3 -2.90 0.81 -2.94
C ILE A 3 -3.59 1.75 -3.91
N ILE A 4 -3.75 3.01 -3.51
CA ILE A 4 -4.30 4.06 -4.35
C ILE A 4 -3.16 4.99 -4.78
N HIS A 5 -3.19 5.44 -6.04
CA HIS A 5 -2.21 6.38 -6.56
C HIS A 5 -2.36 7.74 -5.84
N PRO A 6 -1.27 8.47 -5.51
CA PRO A 6 -1.36 9.74 -4.80
C PRO A 6 -2.21 10.82 -5.50
N SER A 7 -2.41 10.70 -6.81
CA SER A 7 -3.25 11.62 -7.59
C SER A 7 -4.72 11.17 -7.72
N SER A 8 -5.11 10.06 -7.09
CA SER A 8 -6.50 9.61 -7.15
C SER A 8 -7.39 10.50 -6.28
N THR A 9 -8.46 10.99 -6.88
CA THR A 9 -9.40 11.94 -6.27
C THR A 9 -10.84 11.44 -6.43
N CYS A 10 -11.75 12.02 -5.65
CA CYS A 10 -13.18 11.81 -5.85
C CYS A 10 -13.68 12.55 -7.11
N ASP A 11 -14.35 11.87 -8.04
CA ASP A 11 -14.84 12.49 -9.28
C ASP A 11 -15.95 13.54 -9.09
N VAL A 12 -16.47 13.71 -7.86
CA VAL A 12 -17.50 14.71 -7.54
C VAL A 12 -16.92 15.97 -6.91
N CYS A 13 -16.10 15.83 -5.85
CA CYS A 13 -15.51 16.99 -5.15
C CYS A 13 -14.05 17.26 -5.52
N LEU A 14 -13.42 16.39 -6.32
CA LEU A 14 -12.04 16.46 -6.77
C LEU A 14 -10.99 16.46 -5.64
N GLU A 15 -11.38 16.11 -4.41
CA GLU A 15 -10.45 15.98 -3.28
C GLU A 15 -9.70 14.65 -3.35
N GLY A 16 -8.39 14.67 -3.06
CA GLY A 16 -7.53 13.49 -3.01
C GLY A 16 -7.93 12.51 -1.92
N TYR A 17 -7.99 11.22 -2.28
CA TYR A 17 -8.37 10.18 -1.33
C TYR A 17 -7.32 10.03 -0.21
N ASN A 18 -7.81 9.90 1.02
CA ASN A 18 -6.99 9.70 2.21
C ASN A 18 -7.77 8.93 3.28
N SER A 19 -7.09 8.52 4.34
CA SER A 19 -7.68 7.66 5.38
C SER A 19 -8.58 8.40 6.38
N VAL A 20 -8.72 9.73 6.28
CA VAL A 20 -9.35 10.57 7.31
C VAL A 20 -10.56 11.34 6.76
N ASN A 21 -10.32 12.27 5.82
CA ASN A 21 -11.30 13.25 5.36
C ASN A 21 -11.98 12.85 4.06
N CYS A 22 -11.24 12.25 3.12
CA CYS A 22 -11.76 11.83 1.81
C CYS A 22 -11.56 10.32 1.67
N VAL A 23 -12.34 9.55 2.42
CA VAL A 23 -12.24 8.09 2.41
C VAL A 23 -13.03 7.53 1.22
N PRO A 24 -12.41 6.69 0.37
CA PRO A 24 -13.10 6.12 -0.79
C PRO A 24 -14.14 5.08 -0.39
N HIS A 25 -15.29 5.14 -1.05
CA HIS A 25 -16.40 4.22 -0.93
C HIS A 25 -16.84 3.75 -2.31
N ALA A 26 -17.00 2.44 -2.49
CA ALA A 26 -17.52 1.85 -3.71
C ALA A 26 -19.04 1.67 -3.60
N VAL A 27 -19.76 2.02 -4.67
CA VAL A 27 -21.17 1.66 -4.87
C VAL A 27 -21.28 0.30 -5.61
N ALA A 28 -22.48 -0.29 -5.69
CA ALA A 28 -22.69 -1.63 -6.27
C ALA A 28 -22.14 -1.80 -7.71
N CYS A 29 -22.11 -0.73 -8.51
CA CYS A 29 -21.56 -0.77 -9.86
C CYS A 29 -20.02 -0.66 -9.92
N GLY A 30 -19.33 -0.57 -8.78
CA GLY A 30 -17.86 -0.53 -8.68
C GLY A 30 -17.21 0.86 -8.74
N HIS A 31 -17.96 1.92 -9.06
CA HIS A 31 -17.41 3.28 -9.07
C HIS A 31 -17.18 3.80 -7.64
N ILE A 32 -16.16 4.65 -7.48
CA ILE A 32 -15.64 5.07 -6.18
C ILE A 32 -15.88 6.57 -5.98
N PHE A 33 -16.37 6.95 -4.80
CA PHE A 33 -16.63 8.34 -4.40
C PHE A 33 -16.32 8.51 -2.90
N CYS A 34 -16.21 9.74 -2.39
CA CYS A 34 -16.19 9.94 -0.95
C CYS A 34 -17.60 9.85 -0.36
N LEU A 35 -17.72 9.45 0.91
CA LEU A 35 -19.02 9.25 1.57
C LEU A 35 -19.88 10.52 1.56
N ARG A 36 -19.26 11.69 1.78
CA ARG A 36 -19.93 12.99 1.76
C ARG A 36 -20.63 13.25 0.42
N CYS A 37 -19.95 12.95 -0.69
CA CYS A 37 -20.53 13.12 -2.02
C CYS A 37 -21.69 12.14 -2.26
N LEU A 38 -21.57 10.89 -1.83
CA LEU A 38 -22.66 9.91 -1.94
C LEU A 38 -23.89 10.33 -1.12
N GLN A 39 -23.70 10.86 0.09
CA GLN A 39 -24.78 11.35 0.95
C GLN A 39 -25.45 12.62 0.41
N SER A 40 -24.76 13.43 -0.39
CA SER A 40 -25.33 14.63 -1.03
C SER A 40 -26.16 14.35 -2.29
N LEU A 41 -26.22 13.11 -2.76
CA LEU A 41 -26.96 12.77 -3.96
C LEU A 41 -28.47 12.88 -3.72
N THR A 42 -29.17 13.59 -4.60
CA THR A 42 -30.64 13.67 -4.59
C THR A 42 -31.30 12.36 -5.03
N LYS A 43 -30.57 11.52 -5.78
CA LYS A 43 -30.99 10.20 -6.24
C LYS A 43 -29.87 9.21 -5.99
N LEU A 44 -30.20 8.02 -5.48
CA LEU A 44 -29.25 6.93 -5.27
C LEU A 44 -28.88 6.25 -6.62
N SER A 45 -28.16 7.00 -7.45
CA SER A 45 -27.67 6.58 -8.76
C SER A 45 -26.23 7.01 -8.92
N CYS A 46 -25.39 6.13 -9.45
CA CYS A 46 -23.98 6.40 -9.66
C CYS A 46 -23.79 7.65 -10.54
N PRO A 47 -22.99 8.65 -10.12
CA PRO A 47 -22.68 9.84 -10.94
C PRO A 47 -22.06 9.55 -12.31
N LEU A 48 -21.35 8.43 -12.45
CA LEU A 48 -20.62 8.08 -13.68
C LEU A 48 -21.44 7.23 -14.65
N CYS A 49 -22.07 6.15 -14.17
CA CYS A 49 -22.78 5.20 -15.04
C CYS A 49 -24.31 5.16 -14.83
N ARG A 50 -24.83 5.94 -13.88
CA ARG A 50 -26.26 6.08 -13.55
C ARG A 50 -26.96 4.81 -13.07
N VAL A 51 -26.23 3.71 -12.86
CA VAL A 51 -26.75 2.50 -12.20
C VAL A 51 -27.24 2.86 -10.81
N LYS A 52 -28.47 2.44 -10.48
CA LYS A 52 -29.06 2.61 -9.14
C LYS A 52 -28.32 1.74 -8.14
N PHE A 53 -28.22 2.21 -6.90
CA PHE A 53 -27.62 1.46 -5.81
C PHE A 53 -28.39 1.75 -4.52
N GLU A 54 -28.26 0.85 -3.55
CA GLU A 54 -28.84 1.04 -2.22
C GLU A 54 -27.76 1.43 -1.19
N ILE A 55 -28.12 2.20 -0.16
CA ILE A 55 -27.18 2.65 0.87
C ILE A 55 -26.42 1.48 1.55
N PRO A 56 -27.05 0.33 1.87
CA PRO A 56 -26.36 -0.82 2.45
C PRO A 56 -25.31 -1.47 1.53
N GLU A 57 -25.35 -1.19 0.23
CA GLU A 57 -24.39 -1.69 -0.75
C GLU A 57 -23.12 -0.83 -0.83
N VAL A 58 -23.13 0.36 -0.23
CA VAL A 58 -21.97 1.26 -0.20
C VAL A 58 -20.92 0.70 0.75
N ARG A 59 -19.74 0.37 0.21
CA ARG A 59 -18.63 -0.22 0.97
C ARG A 59 -17.47 0.75 1.08
N ARG A 60 -17.04 1.02 2.32
CA ARG A 60 -15.78 1.73 2.59
C ARG A 60 -14.61 0.87 2.11
N LEU A 61 -13.72 1.47 1.33
CA LEU A 61 -12.49 0.82 0.92
C LEU A 61 -11.40 1.11 1.96
N HIS A 62 -10.77 0.06 2.47
CA HIS A 62 -9.62 0.18 3.36
C HIS A 62 -8.37 0.40 2.51
N LEU A 63 -7.70 1.52 2.76
CA LEU A 63 -6.45 1.87 2.10
C LEU A 63 -5.31 1.56 3.04
N ASP A 64 -4.36 0.80 2.54
CA ASP A 64 -3.09 0.71 3.21
C ASP A 64 -2.36 2.04 2.99
N PRO A 65 -1.70 2.61 4.00
CA PRO A 65 -0.92 3.81 3.81
C PRO A 65 0.03 3.54 2.65
N ALA A 66 -0.10 4.33 1.57
CA ALA A 66 0.88 4.26 0.51
C ALA A 66 2.22 4.52 1.20
N ILE A 67 3.08 3.49 1.26
CA ILE A 67 4.47 3.68 1.66
C ILE A 67 4.93 4.80 0.72
N PRO A 68 5.31 5.99 1.24
CA PRO A 68 5.71 7.06 0.37
C PRO A 68 6.96 6.59 -0.35
N LEU A 69 6.77 6.03 -1.55
CA LEU A 69 7.79 5.76 -2.54
C LEU A 69 8.22 7.11 -3.12
N SER A 70 8.62 8.03 -2.25
CA SER A 70 9.51 9.09 -2.67
C SER A 70 10.83 8.37 -2.94
N PRO A 71 11.37 8.44 -4.16
CA PRO A 71 12.66 7.85 -4.47
C PRO A 71 13.72 8.29 -3.46
N ARG A 72 13.61 9.52 -2.95
CA ARG A 72 14.51 10.12 -1.97
C ARG A 72 14.47 9.45 -0.60
N THR A 73 13.32 8.97 -0.14
CA THR A 73 13.21 8.35 1.20
C THR A 73 13.80 6.94 1.20
N ALA A 74 13.58 6.17 0.13
CA ALA A 74 14.20 4.86 -0.01
C ALA A 74 15.74 4.93 0.01
N VAL A 75 16.35 5.89 -0.70
CA VAL A 75 17.82 6.05 -0.67
C VAL A 75 18.33 6.58 0.68
N ALA A 76 17.57 7.46 1.34
CA ALA A 76 17.95 8.02 2.63
C ALA A 76 17.89 6.97 3.76
N ASP A 77 16.92 6.06 3.73
CA ASP A 77 16.80 4.97 4.70
C ASP A 77 17.85 3.87 4.43
N LEU A 78 18.19 3.60 3.17
CA LEU A 78 19.33 2.76 2.78
C LEU A 78 20.68 3.34 3.25
N ALA A 79 20.84 4.67 3.23
CA ALA A 79 22.04 5.34 3.71
C ALA A 79 22.16 5.32 5.26
N LYS A 80 21.03 5.16 5.97
CA LYS A 80 20.96 4.98 7.42
C LYS A 80 20.94 3.52 7.85
N ALA A 81 20.75 2.58 6.93
CA ALA A 81 20.71 1.16 7.21
C ALA A 81 22.07 0.66 7.70
N SER A 82 22.05 -0.28 8.65
CA SER A 82 23.28 -0.91 9.12
C SER A 82 24.01 -1.59 7.95
N PRO A 83 25.34 -1.71 8.00
CA PRO A 83 26.11 -2.38 6.94
C PRO A 83 25.67 -3.84 6.74
N GLU A 84 25.04 -4.46 7.75
CA GLU A 84 24.44 -5.80 7.64
C GLU A 84 23.17 -5.80 6.78
N VAL A 85 22.25 -4.86 7.01
CA VAL A 85 21.02 -4.71 6.21
C VAL A 85 21.35 -4.49 4.74
N ARG A 86 22.32 -3.63 4.44
CA ARG A 86 22.75 -3.38 3.06
C ARG A 86 23.32 -4.63 2.40
N ARG A 87 24.18 -5.38 3.11
CA ARG A 87 24.77 -6.63 2.59
C ARG A 87 23.70 -7.67 2.26
N MET A 88 22.72 -7.87 3.13
CA MET A 88 21.63 -8.82 2.88
C MET A 88 20.74 -8.36 1.71
N GLN A 89 20.46 -7.07 1.60
CA GLN A 89 19.68 -6.51 0.49
C GLN A 89 20.41 -6.67 -0.85
N ASP A 90 21.71 -6.43 -0.90
CA ASP A 90 22.55 -6.62 -2.10
C ASP A 90 22.57 -8.11 -2.50
N ALA A 91 22.67 -9.02 -1.52
CA ALA A 91 22.62 -10.47 -1.77
C ALA A 91 21.28 -10.90 -2.39
N ILE A 92 20.14 -10.45 -1.84
CA ILE A 92 18.80 -10.71 -2.41
C ILE A 92 18.72 -10.16 -3.84
N THR A 93 19.17 -8.91 -4.04
CA THR A 93 19.11 -8.24 -5.34
C THR A 93 19.89 -9.01 -6.39
N ARG A 94 21.10 -9.47 -6.06
CA ARG A 94 21.93 -10.30 -6.93
C ARG A 94 21.24 -11.61 -7.28
N ILE A 95 20.72 -12.35 -6.29
CA ILE A 95 20.02 -13.62 -6.50
C ILE A 95 18.84 -13.44 -7.46
N VAL A 96 18.04 -12.38 -7.28
CA VAL A 96 16.86 -12.12 -8.12
C VAL A 96 17.24 -11.71 -9.55
N ARG A 97 18.29 -10.91 -9.71
CA ARG A 97 18.69 -10.38 -11.03
C ARG A 97 19.50 -11.35 -11.85
N GLU A 98 20.42 -12.05 -11.23
CA GLU A 98 21.44 -12.87 -11.90
C GLU A 98 21.14 -14.37 -11.79
N GLY A 99 20.20 -14.74 -10.92
CA GLY A 99 20.00 -16.14 -10.51
C GLY A 99 21.08 -16.59 -9.54
N ALA A 100 20.83 -17.69 -8.84
CA ALA A 100 21.80 -18.29 -7.91
C ALA A 100 21.54 -19.78 -7.74
N SER A 101 22.53 -20.49 -7.19
CA SER A 101 22.36 -21.90 -6.84
C SER A 101 21.42 -22.07 -5.63
N LEU A 102 20.80 -23.25 -5.49
CA LEU A 102 19.94 -23.54 -4.34
C LEU A 102 20.68 -23.44 -3.00
N SER A 103 21.97 -23.75 -2.97
CA SER A 103 22.81 -23.57 -1.79
C SER A 103 22.96 -22.09 -1.44
N ASP A 104 23.24 -21.23 -2.42
CA ASP A 104 23.44 -19.79 -2.18
C ASP A 104 22.15 -19.11 -1.70
N VAL A 105 21.00 -19.53 -2.26
CA VAL A 105 19.68 -19.06 -1.81
C VAL A 105 19.44 -19.47 -0.36
N LYS A 106 19.69 -20.73 0.01
CA LYS A 106 19.53 -21.22 1.39
C LYS A 106 20.42 -20.49 2.37
N THR A 107 21.71 -20.34 2.05
CA THR A 107 22.66 -19.60 2.89
C THR A 107 22.20 -18.17 3.12
N THR A 108 21.75 -17.48 2.06
CA THR A 108 21.25 -16.10 2.19
C THR A 108 20.01 -16.03 3.09
N ILE A 109 19.09 -16.99 2.98
CA ILE A 109 17.90 -17.09 3.84
C ILE A 109 18.29 -17.34 5.31
N ASP A 110 19.22 -18.25 5.56
CA ASP A 110 19.68 -18.59 6.91
C ASP A 110 20.37 -17.38 7.59
N ASP A 111 21.21 -16.65 6.84
CA ASP A 111 21.87 -15.44 7.32
C ASP A 111 20.85 -14.35 7.71
N ILE A 112 19.82 -14.14 6.89
CA ILE A 112 18.74 -13.19 7.17
C ILE A 112 17.94 -13.62 8.41
N HIS A 113 17.61 -14.90 8.53
CA HIS A 113 16.90 -15.42 9.71
C HIS A 113 17.71 -15.28 10.98
N LEU A 114 19.02 -15.54 10.93
CA LEU A 114 19.91 -15.37 12.06
C LEU A 114 19.94 -13.90 12.50
N TRP A 115 20.07 -12.98 11.54
CA TRP A 115 20.04 -11.55 11.82
C TRP A 115 18.72 -11.10 12.43
N LEU A 116 17.57 -11.54 11.88
CA LEU A 116 16.24 -11.20 12.40
C LEU A 116 16.02 -11.67 13.84
N LYS A 117 16.58 -12.81 14.24
CA LYS A 117 16.50 -13.30 15.63
C LYS A 117 17.21 -12.38 16.63
N GLY A 118 18.21 -11.62 16.18
CA GLY A 118 18.95 -10.67 17.01
C GLY A 118 18.30 -9.29 17.11
N GLN A 119 17.24 -9.01 16.34
CA GLN A 119 16.56 -7.71 16.35
C GLN A 119 15.47 -7.63 17.42
N PRO A 120 15.24 -6.45 18.02
CA PRO A 120 14.24 -6.27 19.06
C PRO A 120 12.81 -6.45 18.49
N GLN A 121 11.95 -7.15 19.24
CA GLN A 121 10.68 -7.72 18.76
C GLN A 121 9.64 -6.67 18.30
N ASP A 122 9.79 -5.44 18.77
CA ASP A 122 9.02 -4.24 18.44
C ASP A 122 9.27 -3.71 17.02
N GLN A 123 10.39 -4.04 16.38
CA GLN A 123 10.68 -3.68 14.99
C GLN A 123 10.27 -4.77 13.98
N VAL A 124 10.09 -6.02 14.42
CA VAL A 124 9.80 -7.17 13.53
C VAL A 124 8.29 -7.34 13.30
N ARG A 125 7.44 -6.86 14.20
CA ARG A 125 5.98 -6.87 14.05
C ARG A 125 5.51 -5.54 13.43
N SER A 126 5.52 -5.46 12.10
CA SER A 126 4.62 -4.54 11.38
C SER A 126 3.20 -4.82 11.86
N ARG A 127 2.61 -3.89 12.61
CA ARG A 127 1.19 -3.91 12.98
C ARG A 127 0.31 -3.73 11.75
#